data_AF-A0A949UM78-F1
#
_entry.id   AF-A0A949UM78-F1
#
_cell.length_a   1.000
_cell.length_b   1.000
_cell.length_c   1.000
_cell.angle_alpha   90.00
_cell.angle_beta   90.00
_cell.angle_gamma   90.00
#
_symmetry.space_group_name_H-M   'P 1'
#
loop_
_entity.id
_entity.type
_entity.pdbx_description
1 polymer ?
#
loop_
_entity_poly.entity_id
_entity_poly.type
_entity_poly.pdbx_seq_one_letter_code
_entity_poly.pdbx_strand_id
1 'polypeptide(L)'
;ATASLSESAHRIARQTHAAVERADERLNMSVERISMLAPSALLRADQQLSATTKQLFSRAAAVAQRANDRLDVAAARAAAFDPTLQHARGWSITRRADGTVIRATTEVASGEQLVTSVADGTIISTVTASQTDQPSDSKPLAPTSPSPKE
;
A
#
# COMPACT_ATOMS: atom_id res chain seq x y z
N ALA A 1 -45.83 -73.79 -30.48
CA ALA A 1 -44.81 -72.75 -30.78
C ALA A 1 -45.38 -71.33 -30.66
N THR A 2 -46.51 -71.01 -31.29
CA THR A 2 -47.11 -69.65 -31.33
C THR A 2 -47.55 -69.10 -29.96
N ALA A 3 -48.09 -69.93 -29.07
CA ALA A 3 -48.52 -69.51 -27.72
C ALA A 3 -47.34 -69.03 -26.84
N SER A 4 -46.21 -69.73 -26.88
CA SER A 4 -45.00 -69.39 -26.09
C SER A 4 -44.32 -68.10 -26.57
N LEU A 5 -44.37 -67.82 -27.88
CA LEU A 5 -43.89 -66.55 -28.44
C LEU A 5 -44.77 -65.37 -27.99
N SER A 6 -46.10 -65.55 -28.02
CA SER A 6 -47.05 -64.53 -27.53
C SER A 6 -46.82 -64.22 -26.06
N GLU A 7 -46.63 -65.24 -25.22
CA GLU A 7 -46.39 -65.06 -23.78
C GLU A 7 -45.06 -64.34 -23.51
N SER A 8 -44.00 -64.71 -24.24
CA SER A 8 -42.71 -64.03 -24.15
C SER A 8 -42.80 -62.57 -24.58
N ALA A 9 -43.52 -62.28 -25.67
CA ALA A 9 -43.77 -60.92 -26.14
C ALA A 9 -44.55 -60.08 -25.11
N HIS A 10 -45.61 -60.63 -24.51
CA HIS A 10 -46.38 -59.94 -23.46
C HIS A 10 -45.54 -59.67 -22.20
N ARG A 11 -44.66 -60.60 -21.81
CA ARG A 11 -43.76 -60.40 -20.67
C ARG A 11 -42.74 -59.29 -20.94
N ILE A 12 -42.12 -59.27 -22.12
CA ILE A 12 -41.18 -58.23 -22.52
C ILE A 12 -41.89 -56.88 -22.58
N ALA A 13 -43.09 -56.80 -23.17
CA ALA A 13 -43.89 -55.57 -23.22
C ALA A 13 -44.22 -55.04 -21.82
N ARG A 14 -44.65 -55.90 -20.89
CA ARG A 14 -44.91 -55.48 -19.50
C ARG A 14 -43.66 -55.03 -18.77
N GLN A 15 -42.55 -55.77 -18.91
CA GLN A 15 -41.31 -55.42 -18.26
C GLN A 15 -40.73 -54.10 -18.77
N THR A 16 -40.79 -53.88 -20.09
CA THR A 16 -40.35 -52.62 -20.71
C THR A 16 -41.25 -51.46 -20.29
N HIS A 17 -42.56 -51.65 -20.27
CA HIS A 17 -43.50 -50.62 -19.81
C HIS A 17 -43.23 -50.24 -18.34
N ALA A 18 -43.11 -51.21 -17.45
CA ALA A 18 -42.79 -50.96 -16.04
C ALA A 18 -41.39 -50.34 -15.86
N ALA A 19 -40.43 -50.66 -16.73
CA ALA A 19 -39.11 -50.03 -16.70
C ALA A 19 -39.16 -48.55 -17.13
N VAL A 20 -39.99 -48.23 -18.13
CA VAL A 20 -40.23 -46.86 -18.58
C VAL A 20 -40.95 -46.05 -17.50
N GLU A 21 -42.02 -46.57 -16.89
CA GLU A 21 -42.74 -45.88 -15.81
C GLU A 21 -41.83 -45.51 -14.64
N ARG A 22 -41.00 -46.47 -14.16
CA ARG A 22 -40.03 -46.17 -13.09
C ARG A 22 -38.96 -45.17 -13.49
N ALA A 23 -38.60 -45.12 -14.78
CA ALA A 23 -37.65 -44.13 -15.29
C ALA A 23 -38.30 -42.74 -15.32
N ASP A 24 -39.57 -42.65 -15.71
CA ASP A 24 -40.34 -41.41 -15.76
C ASP A 24 -40.59 -40.85 -14.36
N GLU A 25 -40.97 -41.70 -13.39
CA GLU A 25 -41.11 -41.31 -11.98
C GLU A 25 -39.80 -40.74 -11.41
N ARG A 26 -38.67 -41.40 -11.68
CA ARG A 26 -37.35 -40.91 -11.26
C ARG A 26 -36.98 -39.59 -11.92
N LEU A 27 -37.36 -39.40 -13.18
CA LEU A 27 -37.12 -38.15 -13.90
C LEU A 27 -37.96 -37.02 -13.28
N ASN A 28 -39.25 -37.25 -13.07
CA ASN A 28 -40.15 -36.27 -12.44
C ASN A 28 -39.66 -35.88 -11.05
N MET A 29 -39.23 -36.85 -10.24
CA MET A 29 -38.66 -36.57 -8.92
C MET A 29 -37.38 -35.75 -8.97
N SER A 30 -36.56 -35.96 -10.00
CA SER A 30 -35.35 -35.16 -10.21
C SER A 30 -35.70 -33.73 -10.65
N VAL A 31 -36.67 -33.59 -11.55
CA VAL A 31 -37.16 -32.29 -12.04
C VAL A 31 -37.76 -31.48 -10.89
N GLU A 32 -38.62 -32.07 -10.06
CA GLU A 32 -39.23 -31.40 -8.92
C GLU A 32 -38.17 -30.95 -7.90
N ARG A 33 -37.21 -31.82 -7.59
CA ARG A 33 -36.11 -31.48 -6.67
C ARG A 33 -35.27 -30.31 -7.19
N ILE A 34 -34.90 -30.33 -8.47
CA ILE A 34 -34.12 -29.25 -9.09
C ILE A 34 -34.94 -27.96 -9.10
N SER A 35 -36.22 -28.02 -9.49
CA SER A 35 -37.10 -26.86 -9.53
C SER A 35 -37.27 -26.20 -8.16
N MET A 36 -37.30 -27.02 -7.10
CA MET A 36 -37.42 -26.54 -5.72
C MET A 36 -36.12 -25.93 -5.18
N LEU A 37 -34.97 -26.55 -5.45
CA LEU A 37 -33.70 -26.17 -4.82
C LEU A 37 -32.89 -25.15 -5.63
N ALA A 38 -32.92 -25.24 -6.96
CA ALA A 38 -32.07 -24.45 -7.84
C ALA A 38 -32.26 -22.93 -7.69
N PRO A 39 -33.49 -22.38 -7.59
CA PRO A 39 -33.65 -20.93 -7.44
C PRO A 39 -32.97 -20.39 -6.18
N SER A 40 -33.11 -21.08 -5.05
CA SER A 40 -32.51 -20.66 -3.79
C SER A 40 -30.99 -20.81 -3.76
N ALA A 41 -30.46 -21.82 -4.46
CA ALA A 41 -29.02 -22.04 -4.60
C ALA A 41 -28.39 -20.95 -5.49
N LEU A 42 -29.04 -20.62 -6.61
CA LEU A 42 -28.60 -19.55 -7.52
C LEU A 42 -28.63 -18.19 -6.83
N LEU A 43 -29.71 -17.87 -6.10
CA LEU A 43 -29.81 -16.61 -5.36
C LEU A 43 -28.69 -16.47 -4.31
N ARG A 44 -28.38 -17.56 -3.59
CA ARG A 44 -27.27 -17.56 -2.61
C ARG A 44 -25.92 -17.39 -3.29
N ALA A 45 -25.69 -18.06 -4.43
CA ALA A 45 -24.46 -17.91 -5.19
C ALA A 45 -24.29 -16.47 -5.71
N ASP A 46 -25.37 -15.85 -6.21
CA ASP A 46 -25.37 -14.46 -6.68
C ASP A 46 -25.11 -13.46 -5.55
N GLN A 47 -25.75 -13.66 -4.39
CA GLN A 47 -25.49 -12.84 -3.20
C GLN A 47 -24.04 -12.95 -2.72
N GLN A 48 -23.49 -14.17 -2.71
CA GLN A 48 -22.10 -14.41 -2.33
C GLN A 48 -21.13 -13.75 -3.33
N LEU A 49 -21.41 -13.85 -4.63
CA LEU A 49 -20.62 -13.20 -5.67
C LEU A 49 -20.67 -11.68 -5.49
N SER A 50 -21.87 -11.11 -5.35
CA SER A 50 -22.06 -9.68 -5.12
C SER A 50 -21.33 -9.17 -3.88
N ALA A 51 -21.37 -9.91 -2.77
CA ALA A 51 -20.66 -9.54 -1.54
C ALA A 51 -19.13 -9.61 -1.71
N THR A 52 -18.62 -10.68 -2.31
CA THR A 52 -17.17 -10.84 -2.55
C THR A 52 -16.64 -9.82 -3.54
N THR A 53 -17.39 -9.51 -4.61
CA THR A 53 -17.05 -8.44 -5.57
C THR A 53 -17.00 -7.07 -4.88
N LYS A 54 -17.98 -6.72 -4.05
CA LYS A 54 -17.96 -5.46 -3.28
C LYS A 54 -16.76 -5.37 -2.34
N GLN A 55 -16.44 -6.47 -1.65
CA GLN A 55 -15.27 -6.54 -0.77
C GLN A 55 -13.95 -6.44 -1.54
N LEU A 56 -13.87 -7.02 -2.74
CA LEU A 56 -12.69 -6.92 -3.60
C LEU A 56 -12.45 -5.45 -4.01
N PHE A 57 -13.48 -4.77 -4.51
CA PHE A 57 -13.36 -3.36 -4.92
C PHE A 57 -12.98 -2.44 -3.75
N SER A 58 -13.61 -2.60 -2.58
CA SER A 58 -13.28 -1.77 -1.42
C SER A 58 -11.84 -1.99 -0.93
N ARG A 59 -11.38 -3.25 -0.92
CA ARG A 59 -9.98 -3.57 -0.57
C ARG A 59 -9.00 -3.05 -1.60
N ALA A 60 -9.29 -3.20 -2.90
CA ALA A 60 -8.45 -2.68 -3.97
C ALA A 60 -8.31 -1.16 -3.88
N ALA A 61 -9.42 -0.44 -3.68
CA ALA A 61 -9.41 1.02 -3.49
C ALA A 61 -8.58 1.41 -2.26
N ALA A 62 -8.76 0.73 -1.12
CA ALA A 62 -8.00 1.02 0.09
C ALA A 62 -6.49 0.74 -0.05
N VAL A 63 -6.10 -0.24 -0.87
CA VAL A 63 -4.68 -0.51 -1.17
C VAL A 63 -4.11 0.58 -2.08
N ALA A 64 -4.83 0.96 -3.13
CA ALA A 64 -4.43 2.04 -4.03
C ALA A 64 -4.27 3.37 -3.28
N GLN A 65 -5.23 3.73 -2.43
CA GLN A 65 -5.15 4.95 -1.62
C GLN A 65 -3.91 4.96 -0.72
N ARG A 66 -3.65 3.86 0.00
CA ARG A 66 -2.45 3.74 0.85
C ARG A 66 -1.15 3.83 0.06
N ALA A 67 -1.13 3.32 -1.17
CA ALA A 67 0.02 3.48 -2.05
C ALA A 67 0.19 4.95 -2.48
N ASN A 68 -0.91 5.64 -2.80
CA ASN A 68 -0.89 7.06 -3.14
C ASN A 68 -0.40 7.91 -1.96
N ASP A 69 -0.94 7.70 -0.75
CA ASP A 69 -0.52 8.45 0.44
C ASP A 69 0.99 8.28 0.72
N ARG A 70 1.54 7.08 0.47
CA ARG A 70 2.99 6.84 0.60
C ARG A 70 3.80 7.58 -0.46
N LEU A 71 3.29 7.63 -1.69
CA LEU A 71 3.91 8.41 -2.76
C LEU A 71 3.87 9.91 -2.45
N ASP A 72 2.76 10.42 -1.91
CA ASP A 72 2.63 11.82 -1.53
C ASP A 72 3.62 12.20 -0.43
N VAL A 73 3.78 11.36 0.59
CA VAL A 73 4.80 11.56 1.64
C VAL A 73 6.22 11.50 1.05
N ALA A 74 6.50 10.57 0.15
CA ALA A 74 7.80 10.46 -0.50
C ALA A 74 8.10 11.69 -1.38
N ALA A 75 7.11 12.16 -2.14
CA ALA A 75 7.21 13.35 -2.97
C ALA A 75 7.44 14.60 -2.12
N ALA A 76 6.71 14.76 -1.01
CA ALA A 76 6.92 15.87 -0.07
C ALA A 76 8.32 15.87 0.54
N ARG A 77 8.85 14.69 0.89
CA ARG A 77 10.24 14.55 1.36
C ARG A 77 11.24 14.90 0.27
N ALA A 78 11.03 14.41 -0.95
CA ALA A 78 11.90 14.73 -2.07
C ALA A 78 11.92 16.24 -2.34
N ALA A 79 10.76 16.90 -2.34
CA ALA A 79 10.65 18.34 -2.49
C ALA A 79 11.33 19.12 -1.34
N ALA A 80 11.32 18.59 -0.11
CA ALA A 80 12.04 19.22 1.01
C ALA A 80 13.57 19.18 0.83
N PHE A 81 14.09 18.22 0.05
CA PHE A 81 15.51 18.07 -0.28
C PHE A 81 15.88 18.55 -1.68
N ASP A 82 14.94 19.11 -2.43
CA ASP A 82 15.22 19.69 -3.74
C ASP A 82 16.17 20.89 -3.54
N PRO A 83 17.40 20.85 -4.10
CA PRO A 83 18.39 21.92 -3.93
C PRO A 83 17.86 23.29 -4.37
N THR A 84 16.99 23.34 -5.39
CA THR A 84 16.42 24.60 -5.88
C THR A 84 15.45 25.20 -4.86
N LEU A 85 14.61 24.37 -4.24
CA LEU A 85 13.69 24.79 -3.18
C LEU A 85 14.43 25.12 -1.89
N GLN A 86 15.51 24.40 -1.58
CA GLN A 86 16.37 24.74 -0.44
C GLN A 86 17.01 26.13 -0.64
N HIS A 87 17.59 26.39 -1.82
CA HIS A 87 18.14 27.71 -2.11
C HIS A 87 17.07 28.81 -2.07
N ALA A 88 15.89 28.57 -2.65
CA ALA A 88 14.77 29.52 -2.61
C ALA A 88 14.26 29.83 -1.19
N ARG A 89 14.44 28.89 -0.24
CA ARG A 89 14.16 29.09 1.19
C ARG A 89 15.26 29.86 1.93
N GLY A 90 16.28 30.36 1.22
CA GLY A 90 17.38 31.13 1.78
C GLY A 90 18.53 30.28 2.32
N TRP A 91 18.57 28.98 1.99
CA TRP A 91 19.73 28.15 2.30
C TRP A 91 20.81 28.38 1.23
N SER A 92 22.06 28.18 1.60
CA SER A 92 23.19 28.26 0.66
C SER A 92 24.09 27.06 0.84
N ILE A 93 24.76 26.63 -0.23
CA ILE A 93 25.79 25.59 -0.17
C ILE A 93 27.15 26.20 -0.46
N THR A 94 28.10 26.00 0.43
CA THR A 94 29.47 26.51 0.29
C THR A 94 30.40 25.40 -0.18
N ARG A 95 31.18 25.69 -1.22
CA ARG A 95 32.12 24.78 -1.85
C ARG A 95 33.50 25.44 -1.97
N ARG A 96 34.54 24.64 -2.10
CA ARG A 96 35.87 25.10 -2.52
C ARG A 96 35.86 25.40 -4.02
N ALA A 97 36.89 26.08 -4.52
CA ALA A 97 37.08 26.36 -5.94
C ALA A 97 37.09 25.10 -6.85
N ASP A 98 37.45 23.93 -6.31
CA ASP A 98 37.42 22.64 -7.01
C ASP A 98 36.02 21.98 -7.05
N GLY A 99 35.02 22.60 -6.41
CA GLY A 99 33.65 22.11 -6.32
C GLY A 99 33.36 21.21 -5.11
N THR A 100 34.35 20.93 -4.26
CA THR A 100 34.18 20.13 -3.04
C THR A 100 33.32 20.86 -2.02
N VAL A 101 32.26 20.21 -1.51
CA VAL A 101 31.36 20.79 -0.49
C VAL A 101 32.07 20.86 0.86
N ILE A 102 32.02 22.02 1.50
CA ILE A 102 32.57 22.26 2.83
C ILE A 102 31.49 21.98 3.88
N ARG A 103 31.80 21.14 4.87
CA ARG A 103 30.85 20.71 5.91
C ARG A 103 31.27 21.12 7.32
N ALA A 104 32.55 21.42 7.53
CA ALA A 104 33.08 21.82 8.82
C ALA A 104 34.01 23.02 8.70
N THR A 105 34.07 23.84 9.76
CA THR A 105 34.95 25.00 9.87
C THR A 105 36.44 24.63 9.86
N THR A 106 36.77 23.39 10.19
CA THR A 106 38.14 22.84 10.16
C THR A 106 38.61 22.46 8.75
N GLU A 107 37.72 22.44 7.75
CA GLU A 107 38.04 22.08 6.37
C GLU A 107 38.53 23.26 5.53
N VAL A 108 38.58 24.46 6.11
CA VAL A 108 38.92 25.71 5.42
C VAL A 108 40.05 26.47 6.13
N ALA A 109 40.96 27.04 5.34
CA ALA A 109 42.08 27.85 5.83
C ALA A 109 41.88 29.35 5.54
N SER A 110 42.52 30.22 6.34
CA SER A 110 42.53 31.65 6.04
C SER A 110 43.22 31.93 4.69
N GLY A 111 42.65 32.84 3.91
CA GLY A 111 43.07 33.17 2.55
C GLY A 111 42.48 32.27 1.45
N GLU A 112 41.75 31.21 1.82
CA GLU A 112 41.14 30.29 0.84
C GLU A 112 39.90 30.91 0.17
N GLN A 113 39.71 30.63 -1.13
CA GLN A 113 38.50 31.04 -1.85
C GLN A 113 37.38 30.00 -1.74
N LEU A 114 36.20 30.49 -1.38
CA LEU A 114 34.98 29.71 -1.28
C LEU A 114 33.94 30.20 -2.31
N VAL A 115 33.19 29.24 -2.82
CA VAL A 115 32.11 29.42 -3.79
C VAL A 115 30.80 29.06 -3.08
N THR A 116 29.98 30.07 -2.80
CA THR A 116 28.69 29.89 -2.13
C THR A 116 27.58 30.00 -3.17
N SER A 117 26.83 28.94 -3.39
CA SER A 117 25.67 28.97 -4.27
C SER A 117 24.40 29.33 -3.48
N VAL A 118 23.62 30.25 -4.05
CA VAL A 118 22.35 30.79 -3.54
C VAL A 118 21.25 30.61 -4.60
N ALA A 119 20.03 31.09 -4.34
CA ALA A 119 18.88 30.87 -5.23
C ALA A 119 19.06 31.47 -6.63
N ASP A 120 19.70 32.61 -6.72
CA ASP A 120 19.83 33.43 -7.92
C ASP A 120 21.24 33.37 -8.53
N GLY A 121 22.18 32.64 -7.93
CA GLY A 121 23.53 32.53 -8.47
C GLY A 121 24.59 32.08 -7.46
N THR A 122 25.78 32.65 -7.62
CA THR A 122 26.98 32.23 -6.92
C THR A 122 27.74 33.43 -6.40
N ILE A 123 28.19 33.35 -5.15
CA ILE A 123 29.00 34.34 -4.45
C ILE A 123 30.40 33.74 -4.26
N ILE A 124 31.43 34.51 -4.61
CA ILE A 124 32.83 34.14 -4.37
C ILE A 124 33.30 34.93 -3.15
N SER A 125 33.83 34.24 -2.15
CA SER A 125 34.33 34.85 -0.91
C SER A 125 35.71 34.33 -0.54
N THR A 126 36.46 35.10 0.26
CA THR A 126 37.76 34.70 0.78
C THR A 126 37.67 34.55 2.30
N VAL A 127 38.14 33.42 2.84
CA VAL A 127 38.10 33.15 4.28
C VAL A 127 39.07 34.09 5.01
N THR A 128 38.57 34.87 5.96
CA THR A 128 39.43 35.68 6.83
C THR A 128 39.76 34.95 8.13
N ALA A 129 38.76 34.31 8.73
CA ALA A 129 38.88 33.49 9.94
C ALA A 129 37.81 32.39 9.95
N SER A 130 38.07 31.30 10.66
CA SER A 130 37.09 30.25 10.96
C SER A 130 37.12 29.94 12.46
N GLN A 131 35.95 29.70 13.04
CA GLN A 131 35.81 29.39 14.47
C GLN A 131 34.82 28.22 14.61
N THR A 132 35.18 27.25 15.45
CA THR A 132 34.28 26.15 15.79
C THR A 132 33.56 26.50 17.08
N ASP A 133 32.23 26.56 17.05
CA ASP A 133 31.44 26.61 18.27
C ASP A 133 31.42 25.22 18.90
N GLN A 134 31.96 25.11 20.12
CA GLN A 134 31.73 23.97 21.00
C GLN A 134 30.42 24.19 21.76
N PRO A 135 29.51 23.21 21.83
CA PRO A 135 28.31 23.33 22.65
C PRO A 135 28.77 23.48 24.11
N SER A 136 28.53 24.65 24.68
CA SER A 136 28.84 24.95 26.07
C SER A 136 28.03 24.03 26.98
N ASP A 137 28.68 23.05 27.60
CA ASP A 137 28.14 22.39 28.77
C ASP A 137 27.87 23.46 29.84
N SER A 138 26.58 23.70 30.07
CA SER A 138 26.07 24.58 31.11
C SER A 138 26.61 24.13 32.47
N LYS A 139 27.45 24.98 33.06
CA LYS A 139 27.89 24.97 34.47
C LYS A 139 26.74 24.58 35.41
N PRO A 140 26.88 23.55 36.29
CA PRO A 140 25.84 23.21 37.24
C PRO A 140 25.60 24.39 38.20
N LEU A 141 24.34 24.80 38.31
CA LEU A 141 23.87 25.75 39.30
C LEU A 141 24.12 25.15 40.69
N ALA A 142 25.04 25.76 41.45
CA ALA A 142 25.31 25.35 42.83
C ALA A 142 24.02 25.42 43.66
N PRO A 143 23.71 24.42 44.50
CA PRO A 143 22.58 24.51 45.41
C PRO A 143 22.86 25.59 46.46
N THR A 144 22.07 26.66 46.44
CA THR A 144 22.00 27.64 47.53
C THR A 144 21.44 26.95 48.78
N SER A 145 22.29 26.74 49.78
CA SER A 145 21.87 26.37 51.14
C SER A 145 20.92 27.43 51.71
N PRO A 146 19.81 27.05 52.35
CA PRO A 146 19.00 28.01 53.09
C PRO A 146 19.66 28.32 54.44
N SER A 147 19.91 29.60 54.73
CA SER A 147 20.22 30.06 56.09
C SER A 147 18.97 29.99 56.98
N PRO A 148 19.10 29.59 58.26
CA PRO A 148 17.98 29.48 59.18
C PRO A 148 17.61 30.86 59.75
N LYS A 149 16.30 31.12 59.88
CA LYS A 149 15.78 32.19 60.74
C LYS A 149 14.71 31.62 61.66
N GLU A 150 15.00 31.79 62.95
CA GLU A 150 14.14 32.06 64.12
C GLU A 150 12.76 31.40 64.22
#